data_AF-A0A7C7UHC7-F1
#
_entry.id   AF-A0A7C7UHC7-F1
#
_cell.length_a   1.000
_cell.length_b   1.000
_cell.length_c   1.000
_cell.angle_alpha   90.00
_cell.angle_beta   90.00
_cell.angle_gamma   90.00
#
_symmetry.space_group_name_H-M   'P 1'
#
loop_
_entity.id
_entity.type
_entity.pdbx_description
1 polymer ?
#
loop_
_entity_poly.entity_id
_entity_poly.type
_entity_poly.pdbx_seq_one_letter_code
_entity_poly.pdbx_strand_id
1 'polypeptide(L)' 'MAKHLFKFSNYPEREAILYCPKTNRFSFVKFHMPFKCPCCGELLEKLGRKAKIVLNYEMSL' A
#
# COMPACT_ATOMS: atom_id res chain seq x y z
N MET A 1 -2.77 0.12 -16.74
CA MET A 1 -2.11 -0.72 -15.72
C MET A 1 -2.59 -0.30 -14.34
N ALA A 2 -3.30 -1.19 -13.65
CA ALA A 2 -3.79 -0.90 -12.30
C ALA A 2 -2.62 -1.00 -11.30
N LYS A 3 -2.47 0.02 -10.45
CA LYS A 3 -1.40 0.10 -9.44
C LYS A 3 -1.92 -0.43 -8.11
N HIS A 4 -1.02 -0.94 -7.29
CA HIS A 4 -1.31 -1.23 -5.89
C HIS A 4 -1.72 0.05 -5.17
N LEU A 5 -2.75 0.00 -4.33
CA LEU A 5 -3.23 1.17 -3.60
C LEU A 5 -2.96 0.99 -2.11
N PHE A 6 -2.27 1.92 -1.50
CA PHE A 6 -2.10 1.99 -0.06
C PHE A 6 -3.09 2.98 0.52
N LYS A 7 -3.84 2.55 1.53
CA LYS A 7 -4.75 3.34 2.34
C LYS A 7 -4.25 3.34 3.77
N PHE A 8 -3.87 4.51 4.27
CA PHE A 8 -3.48 4.73 5.66
C PHE A 8 -4.70 5.27 6.39
N SER A 9 -5.03 4.73 7.56
CA SER A 9 -6.20 5.16 8.33
C SER A 9 -5.87 5.12 9.81
N ASN A 10 -5.38 6.23 10.37
CA ASN A 10 -5.23 6.47 11.82
C ASN A 10 -4.67 5.28 12.62
N TYR A 11 -3.74 4.51 12.04
CA TYR A 11 -3.12 3.36 12.69
C TYR A 11 -1.83 3.83 13.35
N PRO A 12 -1.70 3.75 14.69
CA PRO A 12 -0.54 4.25 15.43
C PRO A 12 0.77 3.54 15.06
N GLU A 13 0.71 2.39 14.39
CA GLU A 13 1.86 1.51 14.11
C GLU A 13 2.34 1.50 12.65
N ARG A 14 2.11 2.58 11.88
CA ARG A 14 2.49 2.66 10.45
C ARG A 14 1.85 1.56 9.61
N GLU A 15 0.63 1.15 9.94
CA GLU A 15 -0.10 0.15 9.18
C GLU A 15 -0.86 0.79 8.01
N ALA A 16 -0.92 0.06 6.90
CA ALA A 16 -1.64 0.44 5.71
C ALA A 16 -2.47 -0.73 5.21
N ILE A 17 -3.64 -0.42 4.66
CA ILE A 17 -4.41 -1.36 3.87
C ILE A 17 -3.87 -1.28 2.45
N LEU A 18 -3.29 -2.38 1.98
CA LEU A 18 -2.85 -2.56 0.61
C LEU A 18 -3.96 -3.23 -0.21
N TYR A 19 -4.41 -2.56 -1.26
CA TYR A 19 -5.21 -3.14 -2.32
C TYR A 19 -4.31 -3.68 -3.44
N CYS A 20 -4.47 -4.96 -3.76
CA CYS A 20 -3.81 -5.62 -4.87
C CYS A 20 -4.75 -5.72 -6.08
N PRO A 21 -4.47 -5.01 -7.19
CA PRO A 21 -5.32 -5.05 -8.38
C PRO A 21 -5.19 -6.36 -9.18
N LYS A 22 -4.10 -7.12 -9.01
CA LYS A 22 -3.89 -8.40 -9.71
C LYS A 22 -4.78 -9.51 -9.20
N THR A 23 -5.05 -9.50 -7.90
CA THR A 23 -5.85 -10.54 -7.21
C THR A 23 -7.18 -10.01 -6.71
N ASN A 24 -7.43 -8.70 -6.88
CA ASN A 24 -8.61 -7.98 -6.39
C ASN A 24 -8.86 -8.23 -4.88
N ARG A 25 -7.79 -8.12 -4.07
CA ARG A 25 -7.83 -8.38 -2.63
C ARG A 25 -7.21 -7.24 -1.83
N PHE A 26 -7.67 -7.09 -0.60
CA PHE A 26 -7.11 -6.18 0.39
C PHE A 26 -6.28 -6.95 1.42
N SER A 27 -5.23 -6.32 1.94
CA SER A 27 -4.41 -6.88 3.02
C SER A 27 -3.88 -5.78 3.93
N PHE A 28 -3.80 -6.07 5.22
CA PHE A 28 -3.14 -5.19 6.18
C PHE A 28 -1.64 -5.43 6.12
N VAL A 29 -0.87 -4.36 6.00
CA VAL A 29 0.58 -4.42 5.90
C VAL A 29 1.21 -3.32 6.74
N LYS A 30 2.31 -3.63 7.44
CA LYS A 30 3.16 -2.58 8.04
C LYS A 30 3.92 -1.89 6.92
N PHE A 31 3.69 -0.58 6.75
CA PHE A 31 4.26 0.17 5.65
C PHE A 31 5.75 0.38 5.85
N HIS A 32 6.53 -0.29 5.01
CA HIS A 32 7.96 -0.09 4.84
C HIS A 32 8.28 -0.22 3.34
N MET A 33 9.36 0.38 2.88
CA MET A 33 9.87 0.15 1.52
C MET A 33 11.32 -0.32 1.59
N PRO A 34 11.76 -1.23 0.71
CA PRO A 34 10.96 -1.95 -0.30
C PRO A 34 10.02 -2.99 0.35
N PHE A 35 8.89 -3.29 -0.30
CA PHE A 35 7.92 -4.27 0.22
C PHE A 35 7.38 -5.20 -0.87
N LYS A 36 7.05 -6.44 -0.50
CA LYS A 36 6.46 -7.45 -1.39
C LYS A 36 4.96 -7.58 -1.12
N CYS A 37 4.13 -7.36 -2.13
CA CYS A 37 2.69 -7.55 -1.99
C CYS A 37 2.37 -8.98 -1.52
N PRO A 38 1.63 -9.17 -0.41
CA PRO A 38 1.32 -10.50 0.11
C PRO A 38 0.33 -11.26 -0.78
N CYS A 39 -0.45 -10.55 -1.61
CA CYS A 39 -1.44 -11.18 -2.48
C CYS A 39 -0.84 -11.70 -3.80
N CYS A 40 0.02 -10.90 -4.45
CA CYS A 40 0.53 -11.23 -5.79
C CYS A 40 2.05 -11.42 -5.87
N GLY A 41 2.76 -11.20 -4.76
CA GLY A 41 4.22 -11.34 -4.71
C GLY A 41 5.01 -10.26 -5.44
N GLU A 42 4.36 -9.22 -5.97
CA GLU A 42 5.05 -8.14 -6.68
C GLU A 42 5.90 -7.29 -5.73
N LEU A 43 7.15 -7.02 -6.12
CA LEU A 43 8.06 -6.15 -5.39
C LEU A 43 7.75 -4.67 -5.70
N LEU A 44 7.43 -3.94 -4.65
CA LEU A 44 7.12 -2.51 -4.63
C LEU A 44 8.30 -1.76 -4.01
N GLU A 45 9.23 -1.35 -4.86
CA GLU A 45 10.45 -0.66 -4.44
C GLU A 45 10.24 0.85 -4.26
N LYS A 46 9.36 1.46 -5.06
CA LYS A 46 9.05 2.89 -5.00
C LYS A 46 7.56 3.15 -5.25
N LEU A 47 7.02 4.13 -4.53
CA LEU A 47 5.70 4.70 -4.80
C LEU A 47 5.75 5.45 -6.15
N GLY A 48 4.64 5.52 -6.86
CA GLY A 48 4.50 6.30 -8.11
C GLY A 48 4.34 5.44 -9.37
N ARG A 49 5.17 4.41 -9.58
CA ARG A 49 5.03 3.52 -10.77
C ARG A 49 4.15 2.32 -10.52
N LYS A 50 4.40 1.56 -9.45
CA LYS A 50 3.70 0.30 -9.13
C LYS A 50 2.68 0.43 -8.00
N ALA A 51 2.79 1.48 -7.19
CA ALA A 51 1.92 1.74 -6.05
C ALA A 51 1.53 3.21 -5.91
N LYS A 52 0.36 3.49 -5.36
CA LYS A 52 -0.16 4.84 -5.09
C LYS A 52 -0.74 4.89 -3.68
N ILE A 53 -0.54 6.00 -2.97
CA ILE A 53 -1.26 6.29 -1.73
C ILE A 53 -2.57 6.99 -2.09
N VAL A 54 -3.70 6.47 -1.61
CA VAL A 54 -5.04 6.98 -1.98
C VAL A 54 -5.72 7.69 -0.83
N LEU A 55 -5.38 7.35 0.41
CA LEU A 55 -5.96 7.95 1.62
C LEU A 55 -4.85 8.08 2.65
N ASN A 56 -4.64 9.32 3.11
CA ASN A 56 -3.68 9.68 4.15
C ASN A 56 -4.38 10.67 5.09
N TYR A 57 -4.98 10.14 6.16
CA TYR A 57 -5.70 10.96 7.14
C TYR A 57 -4.78 11.63 8.17
N GLU A 58 -3.48 11.33 8.18
CA GLU A 58 -2.48 11.91 9.08
C GLU A 58 -1.23 12.36 8.31
N MET A 59 -1.37 13.40 7.50
CA MET A 59 -0.22 14.26 7.19
C MET A 59 -0.67 15.71 7.21
N SER A 60 -0.48 16.37 8.35
CA SER A 60 -0.02 17.77 8.29
C SER A 60 1.31 17.72 7.52
N LEU A 61 1.32 18.26 6.30
CA LEU A 61 2.52 18.42 5.47
C LEU A 61 3.61 19.19 6.23
#